data_AF-A0A959JL98-F1
#
_entry.id   AF-A0A959JL98-F1
#
_cell.length_a   1.000
_cell.length_b   1.000
_cell.length_c   1.000
_cell.angle_alpha   90.00
_cell.angle_beta   90.00
_cell.angle_gamma   90.00
#
_symmetry.space_group_name_H-M   'P 1'
#
loop_
_entity.id
_entity.type
_entity.pdbx_description
1 polymer ?
#
loop_
_entity_poly.entity_id
_entity_poly.type
_entity_poly.pdbx_seq_one_letter_code
_entity_poly.pdbx_strand_id
1 'polypeptide(L)' 'SSIIKKPIVKDDQIVVGNMMKVTLSCDHRIVDGVTGAKFLQTLKQTLENPIIALL' A
#
# COMPACT_ATOMS: atom_id res chain seq x y z
N SER A 1 1.64 6.93 -12.62
CA SER A 1 2.43 6.37 -11.51
C SER A 1 3.06 5.07 -11.97
N SER A 2 4.38 5.03 -12.14
CA SER A 2 5.11 3.84 -12.55
C SER A 2 5.57 3.02 -11.34
N ILE A 3 5.72 1.71 -11.54
CA ILE A 3 6.40 0.84 -10.59
C ILE A 3 7.90 1.08 -10.78
N ILE A 4 8.62 1.38 -9.70
CA ILE A 4 10.06 1.64 -9.72
C ILE A 4 10.81 0.63 -8.85
N LYS A 5 11.98 0.21 -9.30
CA LYS A 5 12.86 -0.67 -8.53
C LYS A 5 13.58 0.15 -7.46
N LYS A 6 13.50 -0.28 -6.20
CA LYS A 6 14.17 0.36 -5.06
C LYS A 6 14.79 -0.69 -4.13
N PRO A 7 15.92 -0.37 -3.46
CA PRO A 7 16.40 -1.20 -2.37
C PRO A 7 15.37 -1.19 -1.23
N ILE A 8 14.98 -2.36 -0.77
CA ILE A 8 14.07 -2.57 0.36
C ILE A 8 14.70 -3.58 1.32
N VAL A 9 14.35 -3.50 2.59
CA VAL A 9 14.73 -4.52 3.57
C VAL A 9 13.64 -5.58 3.62
N LYS A 10 14.02 -6.84 3.41
CA LYS A 10 13.15 -8.01 3.56
C LYS A 10 13.94 -9.10 4.29
N ASP A 11 13.37 -9.63 5.37
CA ASP A 11 13.99 -10.68 6.19
C ASP A 11 15.44 -10.33 6.59
N ASP A 12 15.63 -9.10 7.09
CA ASP A 12 16.91 -8.49 7.47
C ASP A 12 17.98 -8.38 6.35
N GLN A 13 17.58 -8.55 5.09
CA GLN A 13 18.47 -8.40 3.92
C GLN A 13 18.02 -7.25 3.02
N ILE A 14 18.99 -6.55 2.42
CA ILE A 14 18.72 -5.53 1.40
C ILE A 14 18.53 -6.22 0.05
N VAL A 15 17.31 -6.15 -0.49
CA VAL A 15 16.94 -6.72 -1.79
C VAL A 15 16.36 -5.67 -2.72
N VAL A 16 16.40 -5.89 -4.03
CA VAL A 16 15.73 -5.02 -5.00
C VAL A 16 14.26 -5.39 -5.08
N GLY A 17 13.38 -4.47 -4.67
CA GLY A 17 11.93 -4.63 -4.72
C GLY A 17 11.25 -3.68 -5.69
N ASN A 18 10.08 -4.08 -6.18
CA ASN A 18 9.18 -3.22 -6.95
C ASN A 18 8.35 -2.37 -5.98
N MET A 19 8.45 -1.04 -6.07
CA MET A 19 7.72 -0.11 -5.23
C MET A 19 6.79 0.77 -6.07
N MET A 20 5.56 0.94 -5.58
CA MET A 20 4.56 1.83 -6.18
C MET A 20 4.12 2.88 -5.16
N LYS A 21 4.04 4.14 -5.59
CA LYS A 21 3.44 5.22 -4.79
C LYS A 21 1.95 5.32 -5.12
N VAL A 22 1.11 5.20 -4.10
CA VAL A 22 -0.34 5.38 -4.19
C VAL A 22 -0.72 6.59 -3.34
N THR A 23 -1.58 7.45 -3.88
CA THR A 23 -2.14 8.61 -3.19
C THR A 23 -3.66 8.44 -3.16
N LEU A 24 -4.27 8.56 -1.98
CA LEU A 24 -5.72 8.59 -1.81
C LEU A 24 -6.15 10.04 -1.55
N SER A 25 -7.08 10.53 -2.35
CA SER A 25 -7.77 11.80 -2.12
C SER A 25 -9.18 11.50 -1.64
N CYS A 26 -9.51 11.92 -0.43
CA CYS A 26 -10.85 11.77 0.15
C CYS A 26 -11.45 13.11 0.52
N ASP A 27 -12.77 13.21 0.46
CA ASP A 27 -13.51 14.34 1.03
C ASP A 27 -13.56 14.18 2.56
N HIS A 28 -12.91 15.09 3.26
CA HIS A 28 -12.82 15.06 4.73
C HIS A 28 -14.14 15.28 5.46
N ARG A 29 -15.19 15.73 4.76
CA ARG A 29 -16.53 15.86 5.35
C ARG A 29 -17.17 14.49 5.60
N ILE A 30 -16.74 13.49 4.85
CA ILE A 30 -17.29 12.12 4.87
C ILE A 30 -16.27 11.13 5.45
N VAL A 31 -14.97 11.35 5.19
CA VAL A 31 -13.90 10.41 5.54
C VAL A 31 -12.92 11.07 6.51
N ASP A 32 -12.83 10.53 7.72
CA ASP A 32 -11.79 10.92 8.65
C ASP A 32 -10.41 10.39 8.22
N GLY A 33 -9.34 11.03 8.70
CA GLY A 33 -7.98 10.62 8.34
C GLY A 33 -7.64 9.18 8.77
N VAL A 34 -8.28 8.69 9.83
CA VAL A 34 -8.08 7.33 10.36
C VAL A 34 -8.66 6.28 9.42
N THR A 35 -9.87 6.50 8.90
CA THR A 35 -10.56 5.63 7.94
C THR A 35 -9.82 5.63 6.61
N GLY A 36 -9.35 6.79 6.15
CA GLY A 36 -8.50 6.87 4.95
C GLY A 36 -7.19 6.09 5.10
N ALA A 37 -6.52 6.19 6.25
CA ALA A 37 -5.30 5.44 6.54
C ALA A 37 -5.55 3.93 6.63
N LYS A 38 -6.63 3.51 7.31
CA LYS A 38 -7.04 2.10 7.38
C LYS A 38 -7.34 1.53 5.99
N PHE A 39 -8.08 2.28 5.16
CA PHE A 39 -8.37 1.89 3.79
C PHE A 39 -7.09 1.68 2.97
N LEU A 40 -6.15 2.63 3.03
CA LEU A 40 -4.86 2.49 2.34
C LEU A 40 -4.06 1.29 2.85
N GLN A 41 -4.14 0.98 4.14
CA GLN A 41 -3.47 -0.18 4.72
C GLN A 41 -4.08 -1.50 4.23
N THR A 42 -5.40 -1.61 4.20
CA THR A 42 -6.09 -2.77 3.62
C THR A 42 -5.76 -2.90 2.14
N LEU A 43 -5.83 -1.81 1.38
CA LEU A 43 -5.49 -1.80 -0.04
C LEU A 43 -4.05 -2.25 -0.29
N LYS A 44 -3.09 -1.80 0.54
CA LYS A 44 -1.70 -2.26 0.49
C LYS A 44 -1.62 -3.77 0.68
N GLN A 45 -2.27 -4.30 1.72
CA GLN A 45 -2.26 -5.74 2.01
C GLN A 45 -2.87 -6.56 0.87
N THR A 46 -3.99 -6.11 0.31
CA THR A 46 -4.64 -6.74 -0.84
C THR A 46 -3.74 -6.76 -2.08
N LEU A 47 -3.00 -5.69 -2.35
CA LEU A 47 -2.09 -5.61 -3.51
C LEU A 47 -0.80 -6.42 -3.30
N GLU A 48 -0.29 -6.49 -2.07
CA GLU A 48 0.90 -7.29 -1.73
C GLU A 48 0.58 -8.80 -1.60
N ASN A 49 -0.65 -9.13 -1.21
CA ASN A 49 -1.15 -10.50 -1.08
C ASN A 49 -2.59 -10.62 -1.59
N PRO A 50 -2.79 -10.92 -2.90
CA PRO A 50 -4.11 -10.92 -3.53
C PRO A 50 -5.07 -12.00 -3.00
N ILE A 51 -4.58 -13.01 -2.27
CA ILE A 51 -5.43 -14.04 -1.65
C ILE A 51 -6.33 -13.42 -0.57
N ILE A 52 -5.87 -12.36 0.09
CA ILE A 52 -6.65 -11.63 1.11
C ILE A 52 -7.90 -10.98 0.49
N ALA A 53 -7.90 -10.70 -0.82
CA ALA A 53 -9.08 -10.14 -1.51
C ALA A 53 -10.23 -11.14 -1.68
N LEU A 54 -9.93 -12.44 -1.60
CA LEU A 54 -10.83 -13.55 -1.96
C LEU A 54 -11.48 -14.22 -0.74
N LEU A 55 -11.05 -13.86 0.47
CA LEU A 55 -11.55 -14.37 1.75
C LEU A 55 -12.51 -13.38 2.40
#